data_AF-A0A2D4WNJ8-F1
#
_entry.id   AF-A0A2D4WNJ8-F1
#
_cell.length_a   1.000
_cell.length_b   1.000
_cell.length_c   1.000
_cell.angle_alpha   90.00
_cell.angle_beta   90.00
_cell.angle_gamma   90.00
#
_symmetry.space_group_name_H-M   'P 1'
#
loop_
_entity.id
_entity.type
_entity.pdbx_description
1 polymer ?
#
loop_
_entity_poly.entity_id
_entity_poly.type
_entity_poly.pdbx_seq_one_letter_code
_entity_poly.pdbx_strand_id
1 'polypeptide(L)'
;MKYFTRQTAFIMILLAVPLGAWTFVFKPRNADIAAARIDIDIKLAQLDDLHAIETINADLEQTLSELDSALEDLRARIPDAAAIEDVLRRIAEMATENQLVVRSFKRERAVPGAHYTEMPLATVIEGRFEGIHQFLHDLESMPRITRILNMSIEKPIRKSRSDSNLPRDHVKAQMTISIYADPSKGASVR
;
A
#
# COMPACT_ATOMS: atom_id res chain seq x y z
N MET A 1 101.57 6.92 11.69
CA MET A 1 100.14 7.21 11.47
C MET A 1 99.41 6.18 10.56
N LYS A 2 99.80 4.88 10.53
CA LYS A 2 99.13 3.84 9.72
C LYS A 2 98.26 2.85 10.53
N TYR A 3 98.39 2.83 11.86
CA TYR A 3 97.64 1.91 12.74
C TYR A 3 96.25 2.43 13.12
N PHE A 4 96.10 3.75 13.30
CA PHE A 4 94.80 4.38 13.61
C PHE A 4 93.77 4.21 12.50
N THR A 5 94.16 4.30 11.23
CA THR A 5 93.25 4.16 10.07
C THR A 5 92.66 2.75 9.96
N ARG A 6 93.42 1.72 10.36
CA ARG A 6 92.93 0.33 10.35
C ARG A 6 91.97 0.07 11.52
N GLN A 7 92.19 0.69 12.68
CA GLN A 7 91.29 0.59 13.83
C GLN A 7 89.96 1.35 13.61
N THR A 8 89.98 2.54 13.02
CA THR A 8 88.75 3.27 12.70
C THR A 8 87.92 2.55 11.64
N ALA A 9 88.57 1.94 10.64
CA ALA A 9 87.89 1.11 9.66
C ALA A 9 87.23 -0.14 10.30
N PHE A 10 87.91 -0.79 11.25
CA PHE A 10 87.33 -1.93 11.98
C PHE A 10 86.15 -1.52 12.87
N ILE A 11 86.23 -0.37 13.55
CA ILE A 11 85.12 0.12 14.37
C ILE A 11 83.93 0.51 13.49
N MET A 12 84.17 1.14 12.33
CA MET A 12 83.10 1.50 11.40
C MET A 12 82.42 0.25 10.83
N ILE A 13 83.17 -0.79 10.47
CA ILE A 13 82.60 -2.03 9.94
C ILE A 13 81.85 -2.80 11.04
N LEU A 14 82.36 -2.79 12.27
CA LEU A 14 81.75 -3.45 13.42
C LEU A 14 80.46 -2.75 13.86
N LEU A 15 80.31 -1.45 13.62
CA LEU A 15 79.06 -0.71 13.80
C LEU A 15 78.10 -0.86 12.60
N ALA A 16 78.63 -0.91 11.37
CA ALA A 16 77.81 -1.00 10.15
C ALA A 16 77.06 -2.34 10.04
N VAL A 17 77.67 -3.45 10.46
CA VAL A 17 77.04 -4.79 10.42
C VAL A 17 75.77 -4.88 11.30
N PRO A 18 75.78 -4.48 12.60
CA PRO A 18 74.58 -4.50 13.43
C PRO A 18 73.54 -3.44 13.02
N LEU A 19 73.96 -2.26 12.54
CA LEU A 19 73.03 -1.23 12.04
C LEU A 19 72.35 -1.66 10.72
N GLY A 20 73.08 -2.33 9.83
CA GLY A 20 72.52 -2.92 8.61
C GLY A 20 71.55 -4.06 8.92
N ALA A 21 71.89 -4.94 9.87
CA ALA A 21 71.01 -6.01 10.33
C ALA A 21 69.72 -5.47 10.99
N TRP A 22 69.82 -4.37 11.75
CA TRP A 22 68.66 -3.73 12.36
C TRP A 22 67.69 -3.16 11.31
N THR A 23 68.21 -2.42 10.33
CA THR A 23 67.35 -1.75 9.32
C THR A 23 66.72 -2.73 8.33
N PHE A 24 67.44 -3.81 7.97
CA PHE A 24 66.99 -4.75 6.94
C PHE A 24 66.01 -5.82 7.46
N VAL A 25 66.12 -6.24 8.73
CA VAL A 25 65.31 -7.35 9.27
C VAL A 25 64.09 -6.89 10.08
N PHE A 26 64.13 -5.72 10.75
CA PHE A 26 63.02 -5.26 11.60
C PHE A 26 61.96 -4.41 10.89
N LYS A 27 62.30 -3.77 9.75
CA LYS A 27 61.35 -2.94 8.99
C LYS A 27 60.31 -3.73 8.15
N PRO A 28 60.62 -4.89 7.52
CA PRO A 28 59.65 -5.56 6.66
C PRO A 28 58.55 -6.32 7.42
N ARG A 29 58.81 -6.81 8.64
CA ARG A 29 57.81 -7.60 9.41
C ARG A 29 56.68 -6.79 10.04
N ASN A 30 56.89 -5.49 10.29
CA ASN A 30 55.85 -4.64 10.90
C ASN A 30 54.81 -4.18 9.85
N ALA A 31 55.18 -4.19 8.57
CA ALA A 31 54.29 -3.84 7.47
C ALA A 31 53.23 -4.93 7.24
N ASP A 32 53.61 -6.20 7.33
CA ASP A 32 52.68 -7.33 7.15
C ASP A 32 51.64 -7.42 8.28
N ILE A 33 52.03 -7.08 9.51
CA ILE A 33 51.11 -7.06 10.67
C ILE A 33 50.15 -5.86 10.59
N ALA A 34 50.62 -4.72 10.07
CA ALA A 34 49.77 -3.56 9.82
C ALA A 34 48.77 -3.82 8.69
N ALA A 35 49.21 -4.45 7.60
CA ALA A 35 48.33 -4.85 6.50
C ALA A 35 47.28 -5.88 6.95
N ALA A 36 47.67 -6.88 7.72
CA ALA A 36 46.74 -7.88 8.26
C ALA A 36 45.70 -7.28 9.23
N ARG A 37 46.06 -6.24 9.99
CA ARG A 37 45.10 -5.51 10.84
C ARG A 37 44.12 -4.67 10.03
N ILE A 38 44.57 -4.02 8.96
CA ILE A 38 43.70 -3.26 8.05
C ILE A 38 42.69 -4.19 7.37
N ASP A 39 43.10 -5.39 6.94
CA ASP A 39 42.18 -6.37 6.35
C ASP A 39 41.15 -6.92 7.36
N ILE A 40 41.54 -7.07 8.63
CA ILE A 40 40.61 -7.47 9.70
C ILE A 40 39.60 -6.34 9.98
N ASP A 41 40.06 -5.09 10.10
CA ASP A 41 39.17 -3.95 10.34
C ASP A 41 38.21 -3.72 9.16
N ILE A 42 38.67 -3.90 7.92
CA ILE A 42 37.80 -3.81 6.73
C ILE A 42 36.74 -4.92 6.74
N LYS A 43 37.10 -6.15 7.10
CA LYS A 43 36.14 -7.26 7.18
C LYS A 43 35.15 -7.10 8.32
N LEU A 44 35.58 -6.57 9.46
CA LEU A 44 34.69 -6.25 10.59
C LEU A 44 33.74 -5.10 10.24
N ALA A 45 34.22 -4.06 9.57
CA ALA A 45 33.38 -2.97 9.08
C ALA A 45 32.33 -3.45 8.05
N GLN A 46 32.69 -4.40 7.19
CA GLN A 46 31.73 -5.02 6.25
C GLN A 46 30.68 -5.89 6.96
N LEU A 47 31.02 -6.53 8.09
CA LEU A 47 30.06 -7.30 8.89
C LEU A 47 29.11 -6.39 9.68
N ASP A 48 29.59 -5.27 10.22
CA ASP A 48 28.73 -4.29 10.87
C ASP A 48 27.73 -3.65 9.89
N ASP A 49 28.15 -3.39 8.65
CA ASP A 49 27.27 -2.86 7.58
C ASP A 49 26.22 -3.89 7.14
N LEU A 50 26.57 -5.18 7.12
CA LEU A 50 25.64 -6.28 6.85
C LEU A 50 24.62 -6.49 7.99
N HIS A 51 25.07 -6.39 9.25
CA HIS A 51 24.18 -6.50 10.41
C HIS A 51 23.23 -5.30 10.53
N ALA A 52 23.66 -4.09 10.12
CA ALA A 52 22.79 -2.93 10.03
C ALA A 52 21.64 -3.13 9.03
N ILE A 53 21.89 -3.81 7.89
CA ILE A 53 20.87 -4.15 6.91
C ILE A 53 19.90 -5.22 7.44
N GLU A 54 20.37 -6.21 8.21
CA GLU A 54 19.51 -7.22 8.83
C GLU A 54 18.57 -6.63 9.90
N THR A 55 19.03 -5.64 10.68
CA THR A 55 18.15 -4.96 11.65
C THR A 55 17.07 -4.11 11.00
N ILE A 56 17.34 -3.54 9.82
CA ILE A 56 16.33 -2.83 9.02
C ILE A 56 15.31 -3.83 8.46
N ASN A 57 15.75 -5.02 8.03
CA ASN A 57 14.83 -6.06 7.53
C ASN A 57 13.90 -6.63 8.60
N ALA A 58 14.38 -6.84 9.83
CA ALA A 58 13.53 -7.33 10.92
C ALA A 58 12.44 -6.32 11.31
N ASP A 59 12.79 -5.03 11.36
CA ASP A 59 11.83 -3.94 11.61
C ASP A 59 10.85 -3.79 10.43
N LEU A 60 11.31 -4.03 9.19
CA LEU A 60 10.46 -4.03 8.00
C LEU A 60 9.50 -5.23 7.98
N GLU A 61 9.95 -6.45 8.33
CA GLU A 61 9.09 -7.63 8.42
C GLU A 61 8.03 -7.47 9.51
N GLN A 62 8.39 -6.90 10.66
CA GLN A 62 7.43 -6.59 11.71
C GLN A 62 6.43 -5.52 11.24
N THR A 63 6.90 -4.44 10.62
CA THR A 63 6.04 -3.38 10.06
C THR A 63 5.12 -3.93 8.96
N LEU A 64 5.62 -4.84 8.11
CA LEU A 64 4.84 -5.51 7.07
C LEU A 64 3.80 -6.45 7.68
N SER A 65 4.13 -7.20 8.75
CA SER A 65 3.17 -8.05 9.46
C SER A 65 2.07 -7.25 10.15
N GLU A 66 2.41 -6.11 10.75
CA GLU A 66 1.44 -5.20 11.38
C GLU A 66 0.54 -4.55 10.32
N LEU A 67 1.12 -4.16 9.18
CA LEU A 67 0.37 -3.59 8.06
C LEU A 67 -0.49 -4.63 7.34
N ASP A 68 -0.01 -5.86 7.17
CA ASP A 68 -0.81 -6.97 6.62
C ASP A 68 -1.98 -7.32 7.52
N SER A 69 -1.79 -7.31 8.84
CA SER A 69 -2.89 -7.53 9.80
C SER A 69 -3.94 -6.41 9.71
N ALA A 70 -3.51 -5.15 9.62
CA ALA A 70 -4.40 -4.02 9.43
C ALA A 70 -5.11 -4.06 8.06
N LEU A 71 -4.42 -4.50 7.01
CA LEU A 71 -4.98 -4.71 5.68
C LEU A 71 -5.94 -5.89 5.65
N GLU A 72 -5.71 -6.94 6.42
CA GLU A 72 -6.60 -8.10 6.55
C GLU A 72 -7.88 -7.73 7.30
N ASP A 73 -7.79 -6.94 8.37
CA ASP A 73 -8.95 -6.36 9.05
C ASP A 73 -9.76 -5.42 8.14
N LEU A 74 -9.08 -4.63 7.31
CA LEU A 74 -9.73 -3.79 6.30
C LEU A 74 -10.34 -4.63 5.17
N ARG A 75 -9.66 -5.69 4.70
CA ARG A 75 -10.16 -6.62 3.68
C ARG A 75 -11.35 -7.43 4.19
N ALA A 76 -11.37 -7.82 5.46
CA ALA A 76 -12.51 -8.46 6.10
C ALA A 76 -13.73 -7.52 6.17
N ARG A 77 -13.49 -6.21 6.23
CA ARG A 77 -14.53 -5.16 6.15
C ARG A 77 -14.93 -4.80 4.72
N ILE A 78 -14.15 -5.19 3.70
CA ILE A 78 -14.55 -5.11 2.29
C ILE A 78 -15.34 -6.38 1.98
N PRO A 79 -16.69 -6.32 1.95
CA PRO A 79 -17.51 -7.52 1.82
C PRO A 79 -17.22 -8.20 0.48
N ASP A 80 -17.25 -9.54 0.47
CA ASP A 80 -16.98 -10.36 -0.70
C ASP A 80 -17.79 -9.95 -1.95
N ALA A 81 -17.27 -10.27 -3.14
CA ALA A 81 -17.95 -10.04 -4.42
C ALA A 81 -19.35 -10.70 -4.51
N ALA A 82 -19.65 -11.69 -3.65
CA ALA A 82 -20.98 -12.27 -3.49
C ALA A 82 -22.04 -11.28 -2.97
N ALA A 83 -21.63 -10.15 -2.39
CA ALA A 83 -22.50 -9.15 -1.79
C ALA A 83 -23.22 -8.23 -2.81
N ILE A 84 -22.96 -8.32 -4.11
CA ILE A 84 -23.56 -7.37 -5.08
C ILE A 84 -25.07 -7.58 -5.19
N GLU A 85 -25.54 -8.82 -5.27
CA GLU A 85 -26.98 -9.11 -5.32
C GLU A 85 -27.66 -8.74 -3.99
N ASP A 86 -26.97 -8.93 -2.87
CA ASP A 86 -27.44 -8.49 -1.55
C ASP A 86 -27.51 -6.97 -1.44
N VAL A 87 -26.58 -6.26 -2.09
CA VAL A 87 -26.61 -4.80 -2.17
C VAL A 87 -27.77 -4.33 -3.03
N LEU A 88 -28.01 -4.95 -4.19
CA LEU A 88 -29.16 -4.63 -5.02
C LEU A 88 -30.46 -4.83 -4.24
N ARG A 89 -30.56 -5.95 -3.53
CA ARG A 89 -31.70 -6.26 -2.66
C ARG A 89 -31.85 -5.20 -1.56
N ARG A 90 -30.76 -4.87 -0.85
CA ARG A 90 -30.78 -3.90 0.23
C ARG A 90 -31.16 -2.50 -0.26
N ILE A 91 -30.64 -2.06 -1.40
CA ILE A 91 -31.00 -0.78 -2.00
C ILE A 91 -32.47 -0.77 -2.42
N ALA A 92 -33.00 -1.88 -2.96
CA ALA A 92 -34.42 -2.00 -3.30
C ALA A 92 -35.32 -2.02 -2.05
N GLU A 93 -34.90 -2.67 -0.97
CA GLU A 93 -35.57 -2.66 0.34
C GLU A 93 -35.62 -1.23 0.90
N MET A 94 -34.48 -0.53 0.95
CA MET A 94 -34.42 0.87 1.41
C MET A 94 -35.29 1.80 0.57
N ALA A 95 -35.36 1.60 -0.75
CA ALA A 95 -36.26 2.38 -1.60
C ALA A 95 -37.73 2.12 -1.24
N THR A 96 -38.10 0.86 -0.97
CA THR A 96 -39.46 0.48 -0.59
C THR A 96 -39.83 1.02 0.80
N GLU A 97 -38.93 0.94 1.77
CA GLU A 97 -39.07 1.49 3.13
C GLU A 97 -39.32 3.02 3.09
N ASN A 98 -38.63 3.71 2.19
CA ASN A 98 -38.77 5.15 1.97
C ASN A 98 -39.94 5.54 1.05
N GLN A 99 -40.86 4.60 0.75
CA GLN A 99 -42.03 4.80 -0.10
C GLN A 99 -41.68 5.28 -1.52
N LEU A 100 -40.54 4.84 -2.05
CA LEU A 100 -40.07 5.13 -3.40
C LEU A 100 -40.41 3.99 -4.34
N VAL A 101 -40.85 4.35 -5.55
CA VAL A 101 -41.07 3.41 -6.65
C VAL A 101 -39.79 3.30 -7.44
N VAL A 102 -39.21 2.10 -7.43
CA VAL A 102 -38.04 1.76 -8.26
C VAL A 102 -38.50 1.53 -9.69
N ARG A 103 -37.99 2.33 -10.64
CA ARG A 103 -38.28 2.17 -12.08
C ARG A 103 -37.26 1.30 -12.79
N SER A 104 -35.99 1.42 -12.41
CA SER A 104 -34.90 0.69 -13.04
C SER A 104 -33.71 0.60 -12.10
N PHE A 105 -33.20 -0.61 -11.93
CA PHE A 105 -31.84 -0.88 -11.45
C PHE A 105 -31.09 -1.63 -12.54
N LYS A 106 -30.00 -1.06 -13.04
CA LYS A 106 -29.18 -1.68 -14.08
C LYS A 106 -27.72 -1.64 -13.66
N ARG A 107 -27.12 -2.82 -13.53
CA ARG A 107 -25.68 -2.96 -13.39
C ARG A 107 -25.01 -2.55 -14.69
N GLU A 108 -24.07 -1.62 -14.60
CA GLU A 108 -23.22 -1.25 -15.71
C GLU A 108 -21.96 -2.11 -15.73
N ARG A 109 -21.14 -1.96 -16.78
CA ARG A 109 -19.88 -2.69 -16.91
C ARG A 109 -18.93 -2.25 -15.79
N ALA A 110 -18.34 -3.22 -15.09
CA ALA A 110 -17.33 -2.95 -14.07
C ALA A 110 -16.12 -2.23 -14.69
N VAL A 111 -15.60 -1.23 -14.00
CA VAL A 111 -14.45 -0.43 -14.41
C VAL A 111 -13.27 -0.85 -13.53
N PRO A 112 -12.30 -1.63 -14.07
CA PRO A 112 -11.15 -2.07 -13.30
C PRO A 112 -10.19 -0.89 -13.05
N GLY A 113 -9.76 -0.73 -11.80
CA GLY A 113 -8.71 0.17 -11.37
C GLY A 113 -7.47 -0.59 -10.89
N ALA A 114 -6.43 0.14 -10.48
CA ALA A 114 -5.15 -0.45 -10.07
C ALA A 114 -5.24 -1.30 -8.78
N HIS A 115 -6.08 -0.89 -7.83
CA HIS A 115 -6.23 -1.55 -6.52
C HIS A 115 -7.68 -1.94 -6.19
N TYR A 116 -8.65 -1.46 -6.99
CA TYR A 116 -10.08 -1.67 -6.77
C TYR A 116 -10.78 -1.79 -8.12
N THR A 117 -11.95 -2.42 -8.14
CA THR A 117 -12.87 -2.45 -9.28
C THR A 117 -14.10 -1.63 -8.93
N GLU A 118 -14.42 -0.63 -9.74
CA GLU A 118 -15.67 0.12 -9.60
C GLU A 118 -16.82 -0.62 -10.30
N MET A 119 -17.96 -0.67 -9.63
CA MET A 119 -19.17 -1.32 -10.12
C MET A 119 -20.29 -0.28 -10.12
N PRO A 120 -20.55 0.36 -11.27
CA PRO A 120 -21.60 1.37 -11.37
C PRO A 120 -22.99 0.71 -11.44
N LEU A 121 -23.93 1.28 -10.70
CA LEU A 121 -25.33 0.88 -10.68
C LEU A 121 -26.21 2.05 -11.09
N ALA A 122 -26.71 2.02 -12.33
CA ALA A 122 -27.67 2.99 -12.82
C ALA A 122 -29.04 2.76 -12.15
N THR A 123 -29.51 3.79 -11.45
CA THR A 123 -30.70 3.74 -10.61
C THR A 123 -31.67 4.84 -11.01
N VAL A 124 -32.93 4.46 -11.18
CA VAL A 124 -34.04 5.40 -11.41
C VAL A 124 -35.14 5.12 -10.38
N ILE A 125 -35.40 6.10 -9.53
CA ILE A 125 -36.39 6.03 -8.46
C ILE A 125 -37.35 7.22 -8.56
N GLU A 126 -38.60 7.00 -8.18
CA GLU A 126 -39.65 8.01 -8.22
C GLU A 126 -40.46 8.01 -6.93
N GLY A 127 -40.70 9.18 -6.36
CA GLY A 127 -41.43 9.30 -5.09
C GLY A 127 -41.44 10.72 -4.58
N ARG A 128 -41.80 10.92 -3.32
CA ARG A 128 -41.74 12.26 -2.71
C ARG A 128 -40.29 12.69 -2.50
N PHE A 129 -40.03 13.99 -2.55
CA PHE A 129 -38.69 14.52 -2.34
C PHE A 129 -38.12 14.11 -0.97
N GLU A 130 -38.96 14.10 0.08
CA GLU A 130 -38.55 13.68 1.43
C GLU A 130 -38.10 12.21 1.47
N GLY A 131 -38.78 11.34 0.72
CA GLY A 131 -38.40 9.92 0.64
C GLY A 131 -37.06 9.74 -0.08
N ILE A 132 -36.80 10.54 -1.12
CA ILE A 132 -35.51 10.51 -1.84
C ILE A 132 -34.39 11.01 -0.91
N HIS A 133 -34.63 12.06 -0.15
CA HIS A 133 -33.67 12.55 0.84
C HIS A 133 -33.35 11.48 1.90
N GLN A 134 -34.37 10.83 2.47
CA GLN A 134 -34.16 9.78 3.46
C GLN A 134 -33.42 8.58 2.88
N PHE A 135 -33.76 8.17 1.66
CA PHE A 135 -33.03 7.10 0.95
C PHE A 135 -31.54 7.42 0.77
N LEU A 136 -31.20 8.67 0.42
CA LEU A 136 -29.80 9.08 0.29
C LEU A 136 -29.07 9.07 1.63
N HIS A 137 -29.75 9.50 2.70
CA HIS A 137 -29.21 9.47 4.05
C HIS A 137 -28.95 8.03 4.53
N ASP A 138 -29.91 7.13 4.29
CA ASP A 138 -29.77 5.71 4.63
C ASP A 138 -28.64 5.07 3.83
N LEU A 139 -28.52 5.41 2.54
CA LEU A 139 -27.42 4.97 1.67
C LEU A 139 -26.05 5.45 2.18
N GLU A 140 -25.94 6.69 2.65
CA GLU A 140 -24.72 7.25 3.25
C GLU A 140 -24.36 6.56 4.58
N SER A 141 -25.37 6.19 5.39
CA SER A 141 -25.17 5.52 6.68
C SER A 141 -24.70 4.06 6.58
N MET A 142 -24.66 3.50 5.37
CA MET A 142 -24.24 2.11 5.18
C MET A 142 -22.77 1.93 5.59
N PRO A 143 -22.40 0.81 6.23
CA PRO A 143 -21.02 0.53 6.65
C PRO A 143 -20.13 0.11 5.46
N ARG A 144 -20.16 0.85 4.36
CA ARG A 144 -19.44 0.54 3.12
C ARG A 144 -19.15 1.79 2.30
N ILE A 145 -18.09 1.74 1.48
CA ILE A 145 -17.72 2.84 0.60
C ILE A 145 -18.63 2.84 -0.63
N THR A 146 -19.53 3.81 -0.72
CA THR A 146 -20.39 4.07 -1.90
C THR A 146 -20.24 5.50 -2.38
N ARG A 147 -20.31 5.70 -3.70
CA ARG A 147 -20.27 7.03 -4.31
C ARG A 147 -21.48 7.24 -5.21
N ILE A 148 -22.10 8.42 -5.13
CA ILE A 148 -23.21 8.81 -5.98
C ILE A 148 -22.68 9.71 -7.09
N LEU A 149 -23.04 9.37 -8.33
CA LEU A 149 -22.62 10.07 -9.53
C LEU A 149 -23.81 10.48 -10.38
N ASN A 150 -23.63 11.57 -11.13
CA ASN A 150 -24.57 12.01 -12.17
C ASN A 150 -26.02 12.07 -11.68
N MET A 151 -26.23 12.64 -10.50
CA MET A 151 -27.57 12.76 -9.93
C MET A 151 -28.35 13.86 -10.65
N SER A 152 -29.53 13.50 -11.16
CA SER A 152 -30.53 14.44 -11.68
C SER A 152 -31.86 14.22 -10.97
N ILE A 153 -32.51 15.30 -10.56
CA ILE A 153 -33.86 15.27 -9.98
C ILE A 153 -34.77 16.13 -10.84
N GLU A 154 -35.83 15.52 -11.36
CA GLU A 154 -36.78 16.19 -12.24
C GLU A 154 -38.20 16.00 -11.72
N LYS A 155 -39.03 17.03 -11.84
CA LYS A 155 -40.46 16.93 -11.58
C LYS A 155 -41.18 16.53 -12.88
N PRO A 156 -41.75 15.32 -12.98
CA PRO A 156 -42.42 14.87 -14.19
C PRO A 156 -43.66 15.75 -14.48
N ILE A 157 -43.69 16.33 -15.69
CA ILE A 157 -44.71 17.29 -16.13
C ILE A 157 -46.00 16.57 -16.59
N ARG A 158 -45.91 15.28 -16.92
CA ARG A 158 -47.04 14.48 -17.41
C ARG A 158 -47.16 13.20 -16.60
N LYS A 159 -48.38 12.88 -16.15
CA LYS A 159 -48.71 11.57 -15.57
C LYS A 159 -48.58 10.50 -16.67
N SER A 160 -47.58 9.63 -16.54
CA SER A 160 -47.50 8.42 -17.35
C SER A 160 -48.56 7.42 -16.88
N ARG A 161 -49.05 6.56 -17.78
CA ARG A 161 -50.06 5.53 -17.45
C ARG A 161 -49.57 4.53 -16.39
N SER A 162 -48.25 4.47 -16.17
CA SER A 162 -47.56 3.66 -15.15
C SER A 162 -47.50 4.33 -13.76
N ASP A 163 -48.12 5.52 -13.58
CA ASP A 163 -47.97 6.35 -12.38
C ASP A 163 -49.17 6.29 -11.43
N SER A 164 -50.06 5.30 -11.58
CA SER A 164 -51.31 5.24 -10.82
C SER A 164 -51.11 5.18 -9.30
N ASN A 165 -49.95 4.71 -8.85
CA ASN A 165 -49.60 4.56 -7.44
C ASN A 165 -48.65 5.65 -6.92
N LEU A 166 -48.28 6.65 -7.74
CA LEU A 166 -47.36 7.70 -7.29
C LEU A 166 -48.10 8.93 -6.74
N PRO A 167 -47.55 9.56 -5.68
CA PRO A 167 -48.07 10.82 -5.14
C PRO A 167 -48.17 11.93 -6.21
N ARG A 168 -49.09 12.88 -6.04
CA ARG A 168 -49.26 14.00 -7.00
C ARG A 168 -48.03 14.90 -7.11
N ASP A 169 -47.22 14.95 -6.07
CA ASP A 169 -45.98 15.73 -5.99
C ASP A 169 -44.74 14.83 -5.98
N HIS A 170 -44.75 13.80 -6.82
CA HIS A 170 -43.56 12.96 -6.96
C HIS A 170 -42.51 13.66 -7.83
N VAL A 171 -41.26 13.35 -7.52
CA VAL A 171 -40.07 13.69 -8.28
C VAL A 171 -39.42 12.40 -8.74
N LYS A 172 -38.75 12.49 -9.88
CA LYS A 172 -37.93 11.42 -10.44
C LYS A 172 -36.47 11.73 -10.19
N ALA A 173 -35.78 10.84 -9.49
CA ALA A 173 -34.33 10.91 -9.34
C ALA A 173 -33.66 9.82 -10.17
N GLN A 174 -32.68 10.24 -10.96
CA GLN A 174 -31.77 9.36 -11.66
C GLN A 174 -30.36 9.56 -11.11
N MET A 175 -29.68 8.46 -10.80
CA MET A 175 -28.32 8.51 -10.26
C MET A 175 -27.56 7.24 -10.60
N THR A 176 -26.23 7.33 -10.59
CA THR A 176 -25.34 6.17 -10.69
C THR A 176 -24.70 5.94 -9.33
N ILE A 177 -24.94 4.79 -8.72
CA ILE A 177 -24.35 4.40 -7.44
C ILE A 177 -23.12 3.54 -7.74
N SER A 178 -21.92 4.05 -7.50
CA SER A 178 -20.68 3.30 -7.66
C SER A 178 -20.31 2.59 -6.37
N ILE A 179 -20.04 1.30 -6.51
CA ILE A 179 -19.62 0.40 -5.43
C ILE A 179 -18.21 -0.08 -5.73
N TYR A 180 -17.37 -0.21 -4.72
CA TYR A 180 -15.98 -0.64 -4.86
C TYR A 180 -15.81 -2.09 -4.40
N ALA A 181 -15.11 -2.91 -5.20
CA ALA A 181 -14.78 -4.29 -4.88
C ALA A 181 -13.28 -4.57 -5.11
N ASP A 182 -12.72 -5.53 -4.37
CA ASP A 182 -11.33 -5.97 -4.57
C ASP A 182 -11.21 -6.81 -5.87
N PRO A 183 -10.31 -6.44 -6.82
CA PRO A 183 -10.14 -7.14 -8.08
C PRO A 183 -9.69 -8.61 -7.93
N SER A 184 -9.04 -8.97 -6.81
CA SER A 184 -8.58 -10.35 -6.57
C SER A 184 -9.71 -11.35 -6.30
N LYS A 185 -10.88 -10.86 -5.86
CA LYS A 185 -12.05 -11.70 -5.51
C LYS A 185 -13.16 -11.71 -6.56
N GLY A 186 -13.04 -10.91 -7.63
CA GLY A 186 -14.06 -10.77 -8.69
C GLY A 186 -14.01 -11.81 -9.82
N ALA A 187 -13.06 -12.76 -9.80
CA ALA A 187 -12.79 -13.67 -10.92
C ALA A 187 -13.57 -15.00 -10.91
N SER A 188 -14.56 -15.20 -10.03
CA SER A 188 -15.25 -16.50 -9.88
C SER A 188 -16.70 -16.56 -10.38
N VAL A 189 -17.12 -15.65 -11.26
CA VAL A 189 -18.43 -15.79 -11.93
C VAL A 189 -18.21 -15.89 -13.44
N ARG A 190 -18.06 -17.13 -13.89
CA ARG A 190 -18.28 -17.55 -15.28
C ARG A 190 -19.70 -18.05 -15.44
#